data_AF-A0A939RZT5-F1
#
_entry.id   AF-A0A939RZT5-F1
#
_cell.length_a   1.000
_cell.length_b   1.000
_cell.length_c   1.000
_cell.angle_alpha   90.00
_cell.angle_beta   90.00
_cell.angle_gamma   90.00
#
_symmetry.space_group_name_H-M   'P 1'
#
loop_
_entity.id
_entity.type
_entity.pdbx_description
1 polymer ?
#
loop_
_entity_poly.entity_id
_entity_poly.type
_entity_poly.pdbx_seq_one_letter_code
_entity_poly.pdbx_strand_id
1 'polypeptide(L)'
;MSIPFLSVKPRAIKLKVSPRFPAQVIGRAGIDVTKQNGDYFFDLDYNDFPTIGAVPAQATNALIYNPATGQYAQLPISLLGGGIPDAPSDGTIYGRKNAAWVAAGSTVYIRDTPPVGAADNSLWWESDTGALYVRYNDGNTVQWVAVAPGNSTDNSAWTQTMPVVTATSGAFTSASCAFRYKLIGKSCLFSFSVSMPNAGTAAGNIQFDMPVTPIGTNAGGGKEIAAVGYQCNWQTFGTQMIIAKYDNTTIIGSGRTVVATGVFEIA
;
A
#
# COMPACT_ATOMS: atom_id res chain seq x y z
N MET A 1 79.12 -58.29 -81.77
CA MET A 1 79.97 -57.19 -81.28
C MET A 1 79.04 -56.09 -80.82
N SER A 2 78.81 -55.98 -79.51
CA SER A 2 77.86 -55.07 -78.87
C SER A 2 78.54 -53.75 -78.54
N ILE A 3 77.86 -52.64 -78.86
CA ILE A 3 78.23 -51.30 -78.42
C ILE A 3 77.63 -51.14 -77.02
N PRO A 4 78.40 -50.77 -75.98
CA PRO A 4 77.90 -50.79 -74.61
C PRO A 4 76.89 -49.66 -74.41
N PHE A 5 75.69 -50.01 -73.94
CA PHE A 5 74.70 -49.01 -73.55
C PHE A 5 75.26 -48.21 -72.37
N LEU A 6 75.29 -46.88 -72.51
CA LEU A 6 75.69 -45.97 -71.46
C LEU A 6 74.59 -45.98 -70.39
N SER A 7 74.76 -46.79 -69.33
CA SER A 7 73.88 -46.77 -68.16
C SER A 7 74.12 -45.50 -67.36
N VAL A 8 73.50 -44.40 -67.79
CA VAL A 8 73.51 -43.15 -67.01
C VAL A 8 72.50 -43.31 -65.88
N LYS A 9 72.97 -43.52 -64.65
CA LYS A 9 72.11 -43.41 -63.46
C LYS A 9 71.40 -42.03 -63.51
N PRO A 10 70.07 -41.94 -63.40
CA PRO A 10 69.40 -40.65 -63.33
C PRO A 10 69.99 -39.85 -62.17
N ARG A 11 70.72 -38.77 -62.47
CA ARG A 11 71.08 -37.80 -61.43
C ARG A 11 69.84 -36.95 -61.19
N ALA A 12 69.31 -36.98 -59.96
CA ALA A 12 68.26 -36.06 -59.57
C ALA A 12 68.77 -34.62 -59.73
N ILE A 13 68.24 -33.87 -60.69
CA ILE A 13 68.48 -32.43 -60.81
C ILE A 13 67.64 -31.77 -59.71
N LYS A 14 68.29 -31.30 -58.65
CA LYS A 14 67.63 -30.45 -57.65
C LYS A 14 67.48 -29.04 -58.23
N LEU A 15 66.35 -28.77 -58.86
CA LEU A 15 65.97 -27.40 -59.23
C LEU A 15 65.55 -26.66 -57.96
N LYS A 16 66.34 -25.67 -57.52
CA LYS A 16 65.88 -24.66 -56.56
C LYS A 16 65.37 -23.47 -57.36
N VAL A 17 64.05 -23.31 -57.46
CA VAL A 17 63.45 -22.04 -57.87
C VAL A 17 63.01 -21.31 -56.61
N SER A 18 63.55 -20.13 -56.36
CA SER A 18 62.99 -19.24 -55.35
C SER A 18 61.66 -18.71 -55.90
N PRO A 19 60.51 -18.98 -55.26
CA PRO A 19 59.27 -18.34 -55.66
C PRO A 19 59.45 -16.82 -55.56
N ARG A 20 59.25 -16.11 -56.68
CA ARG A 20 59.23 -14.63 -56.69
C ARG A 20 57.89 -14.18 -56.13
N PHE A 21 57.85 -13.88 -54.83
CA PHE A 21 56.73 -13.15 -54.25
C PHE A 21 56.70 -11.72 -54.84
N PRO A 22 55.51 -11.13 -55.08
CA PRO A 22 55.39 -9.76 -55.58
C PRO A 22 56.24 -8.79 -54.75
N ALA A 23 56.92 -7.84 -55.40
CA ALA A 23 57.82 -6.90 -54.74
C ALA A 23 57.11 -5.97 -53.74
N GLN A 24 55.78 -5.84 -53.86
CA GLN A 24 54.95 -5.00 -53.03
C GLN A 24 53.84 -5.86 -52.41
N VAL A 25 53.98 -6.13 -51.12
CA VAL A 25 52.96 -6.77 -50.29
C VAL A 25 52.41 -5.70 -49.36
N ILE A 26 51.10 -5.48 -49.36
CA ILE A 26 50.44 -4.43 -48.59
C ILE A 26 49.41 -5.09 -47.67
N GLY A 27 49.50 -4.82 -46.37
CA GLY A 27 48.45 -5.11 -45.41
C GLY A 27 47.34 -4.06 -45.52
N ARG A 28 46.09 -4.49 -45.35
CA ARG A 28 44.96 -3.55 -45.17
C ARG A 28 44.94 -3.06 -43.72
N ALA A 29 44.07 -2.10 -43.39
CA ALA A 29 43.95 -1.55 -42.05
C ALA A 29 43.92 -2.65 -40.97
N GLY A 30 44.80 -2.52 -39.97
CA GLY A 30 44.96 -3.49 -38.89
C GLY A 30 45.76 -4.75 -39.25
N ILE A 31 46.42 -4.79 -40.41
CA ILE A 31 47.36 -5.84 -40.79
C ILE A 31 48.72 -5.21 -41.09
N ASP A 32 49.70 -5.51 -40.25
CA ASP A 32 51.09 -5.15 -40.46
C ASP A 32 51.79 -6.21 -41.32
N VAL A 33 52.59 -5.74 -42.28
CA VAL A 33 53.42 -6.59 -43.13
C VAL A 33 54.88 -6.30 -42.87
N THR A 34 55.57 -7.23 -42.22
CA THR A 34 57.01 -7.11 -41.95
C THR A 34 57.79 -8.10 -42.80
N LYS A 35 58.83 -7.63 -43.49
CA LYS A 35 59.76 -8.50 -44.22
C LYS A 35 61.04 -8.68 -43.43
N GLN A 36 61.34 -9.90 -43.01
CA GLN A 36 62.56 -10.23 -42.26
C GLN A 36 63.22 -11.48 -42.85
N ASN A 37 64.52 -11.38 -43.16
CA ASN A 37 65.33 -12.50 -43.69
C ASN A 37 64.76 -13.21 -44.93
N GLY A 38 63.89 -12.53 -45.69
CA GLY A 38 63.23 -13.08 -46.88
C GLY A 38 61.81 -13.59 -46.66
N ASP A 39 61.39 -13.75 -45.39
CA ASP A 39 60.04 -14.13 -44.99
C ASP A 39 59.17 -12.90 -44.77
N TYR A 40 57.88 -13.02 -45.09
CA TYR A 40 56.87 -12.00 -44.81
C TYR A 40 56.01 -12.46 -43.64
N PHE A 41 55.92 -11.63 -42.62
CA PHE A 41 55.04 -11.78 -41.48
C PHE A 41 53.82 -10.89 -41.67
N PHE A 42 52.64 -11.45 -41.41
CA PHE A 42 51.37 -10.75 -41.46
C PHE A 42 50.81 -10.78 -40.04
N ASP A 43 50.93 -9.67 -39.34
CA ASP A 43 50.52 -9.55 -37.95
C ASP A 43 49.32 -8.60 -37.84
N LEU A 44 48.50 -8.76 -36.81
CA LEU A 44 47.46 -7.78 -36.50
C LEU A 44 48.12 -6.56 -35.83
N ASP A 45 48.00 -5.37 -36.42
CA ASP A 45 48.40 -4.12 -35.77
C ASP A 45 47.21 -3.53 -35.02
N TYR A 46 47.32 -3.52 -33.70
CA TYR A 46 46.27 -3.04 -32.81
C TYR A 46 46.22 -1.52 -32.71
N ASN A 47 47.34 -0.83 -32.99
CA ASN A 47 47.41 0.62 -32.86
C ASN A 47 46.61 1.33 -33.96
N ASP A 48 46.37 0.62 -35.07
CA ASP A 48 45.53 1.04 -36.19
C ASP A 48 44.02 0.98 -35.89
N PHE A 49 43.61 0.29 -34.80
CA PHE A 49 42.20 0.19 -34.42
C PHE A 49 41.81 1.22 -33.34
N PRO A 50 40.73 1.99 -33.53
CA PRO A 50 40.27 2.94 -32.53
C PRO A 50 39.70 2.23 -31.29
N THR A 51 40.02 2.73 -30.10
CA THR A 51 39.37 2.29 -28.86
C THR A 51 37.94 2.83 -28.79
N ILE A 52 36.96 1.97 -28.57
CA ILE A 52 35.55 2.34 -28.45
C ILE A 52 35.10 2.32 -26.98
N GLY A 53 34.24 3.26 -26.58
CA GLY A 53 33.77 3.41 -25.19
C GLY A 53 32.59 2.52 -24.78
N ALA A 54 31.96 1.85 -25.75
CA ALA A 54 30.86 0.92 -25.53
C ALA A 54 30.79 -0.10 -26.67
N VAL A 55 30.22 -1.26 -26.39
CA VAL A 55 29.89 -2.25 -27.41
C VAL A 55 28.84 -1.67 -28.37
N PRO A 56 29.06 -1.68 -29.70
CA PRO A 56 28.06 -1.21 -30.66
C PRO A 56 26.78 -2.04 -30.58
N ALA A 57 25.63 -1.39 -30.76
CA ALA A 57 24.35 -2.10 -30.84
C ALA A 57 24.42 -3.16 -31.94
N GLN A 58 23.89 -4.37 -31.65
CA GLN A 58 23.85 -5.53 -32.56
C GLN A 58 25.19 -6.25 -32.82
N ALA A 59 26.30 -5.86 -32.17
CA ALA A 59 27.50 -6.69 -32.17
C ALA A 59 27.22 -8.04 -31.47
N THR A 60 27.62 -9.15 -32.08
CA THR A 60 27.33 -10.51 -31.56
C THR A 60 28.54 -11.17 -30.92
N ASN A 61 29.75 -10.86 -31.39
CA ASN A 61 30.99 -11.46 -30.94
C ASN A 61 32.08 -10.39 -30.82
N ALA A 62 33.04 -10.63 -29.94
CA ALA A 62 34.31 -9.93 -29.93
C ALA A 62 35.44 -10.90 -30.28
N LEU A 63 36.52 -10.39 -30.87
CA LEU A 63 37.75 -11.14 -31.03
C LEU A 63 38.58 -10.98 -29.76
N ILE A 64 39.01 -12.08 -29.16
CA ILE A 64 39.80 -12.10 -27.92
C ILE A 64 41.13 -12.80 -28.19
N TYR A 65 42.23 -12.15 -27.82
CA TYR A 65 43.56 -12.74 -27.86
C TYR A 65 43.84 -13.49 -26.55
N ASN A 66 44.25 -14.76 -26.66
CA ASN A 66 44.71 -15.55 -25.52
C ASN A 66 46.24 -15.47 -25.44
N PRO A 67 46.81 -14.74 -24.46
CA PRO A 67 48.26 -14.57 -24.35
C PRO A 67 49.00 -15.86 -23.96
N ALA A 68 48.31 -16.85 -23.38
CA ALA A 68 48.92 -18.12 -22.99
C ALA A 68 49.12 -19.06 -24.19
N THR A 69 48.23 -19.00 -25.19
CA THR A 69 48.30 -19.86 -26.38
C THR A 69 48.73 -19.11 -27.64
N GLY A 70 48.79 -17.77 -27.60
CA GLY A 70 49.10 -16.94 -28.76
C GLY A 70 48.02 -16.96 -29.85
N GLN A 71 46.81 -17.42 -29.52
CA GLN A 71 45.73 -17.61 -30.48
C GLN A 71 44.59 -16.61 -30.26
N TYR A 72 43.88 -16.31 -31.35
CA TYR A 72 42.67 -15.51 -31.35
C TYR A 72 41.44 -16.41 -31.35
N ALA A 73 40.45 -16.06 -30.53
CA ALA A 73 39.16 -16.73 -30.50
C ALA A 73 38.03 -15.71 -30.62
N GLN A 74 36.93 -16.11 -31.25
CA GLN A 74 35.68 -15.37 -31.16
C GLN A 74 35.00 -15.71 -29.83
N LEU A 75 34.67 -14.68 -29.06
CA LEU A 75 33.89 -14.81 -27.84
C LEU A 75 32.53 -14.15 -28.06
N PRO A 76 31.41 -14.87 -27.84
CA PRO A 76 30.09 -14.26 -27.87
C PRO A 76 30.02 -13.13 -26.86
N ILE A 77 29.46 -11.98 -27.27
CA ILE A 77 29.48 -10.78 -26.44
C ILE A 77 28.67 -10.94 -25.16
N SER A 78 27.73 -11.90 -25.14
CA SER A 78 26.98 -12.32 -23.96
C SER A 78 27.86 -12.86 -22.83
N LEU A 79 29.05 -13.40 -23.13
CA LEU A 79 30.00 -13.89 -22.13
C LEU A 79 30.96 -12.80 -21.62
N LEU A 80 31.04 -11.66 -22.31
CA LEU A 80 31.89 -10.52 -21.92
C LEU A 80 31.23 -9.62 -20.87
N GLY A 81 29.95 -9.84 -20.58
CA GLY A 81 29.22 -9.19 -19.51
C GLY A 81 28.97 -10.14 -18.35
N GLY A 82 29.72 -9.98 -17.24
CA GLY A 82 29.33 -10.46 -15.92
C GLY A 82 28.09 -9.71 -15.39
N GLY A 83 27.04 -9.61 -16.20
CA GLY A 83 25.79 -8.95 -15.89
C GLY A 83 24.98 -9.81 -14.92
N ILE A 84 24.24 -9.13 -14.05
CA ILE A 84 23.20 -9.78 -13.26
C ILE A 84 22.15 -10.28 -14.27
N PRO A 85 21.82 -11.59 -14.30
CA PRO A 85 20.76 -12.11 -15.17
C PRO A 85 19.45 -11.35 -14.92
N ASP A 86 18.62 -11.13 -15.94
CA ASP A 86 17.32 -10.46 -15.75
C ASP A 86 16.46 -11.13 -14.67
N ALA A 87 15.60 -10.34 -14.03
CA ALA A 87 14.63 -10.88 -13.08
C ALA A 87 13.60 -11.79 -13.80
N PRO A 88 12.97 -12.74 -13.09
CA PRO A 88 11.88 -13.53 -13.66
C PRO A 88 10.80 -12.67 -14.33
N SER A 89 10.37 -13.06 -15.53
CA SER A 89 9.36 -12.34 -16.30
C SER A 89 7.93 -12.79 -15.92
N ASP A 90 7.53 -12.55 -14.67
CA ASP A 90 6.26 -13.01 -14.11
C ASP A 90 5.35 -11.87 -13.57
N GLY A 91 5.74 -10.61 -13.78
CA GLY A 91 4.99 -9.44 -13.31
C GLY A 91 5.26 -9.05 -11.85
N THR A 92 6.08 -9.80 -11.13
CA THR A 92 6.54 -9.44 -9.78
C THR A 92 7.70 -8.45 -9.85
N ILE A 93 7.71 -7.45 -8.98
CA ILE A 93 8.86 -6.56 -8.83
C ILE A 93 9.91 -7.30 -8.01
N TYR A 94 11.16 -7.34 -8.50
CA TYR A 94 12.29 -7.97 -7.80
C TYR A 94 13.33 -6.94 -7.39
N GLY A 95 13.91 -7.15 -6.20
CA GLY A 95 15.14 -6.51 -5.76
C GLY A 95 16.29 -7.52 -5.71
N ARG A 96 17.54 -7.04 -5.75
CA ARG A 96 18.72 -7.89 -5.60
C ARG A 96 19.12 -7.98 -4.12
N LYS A 97 19.22 -9.19 -3.57
CA LYS A 97 19.68 -9.46 -2.20
C LYS A 97 20.61 -10.66 -2.19
N ASN A 98 21.83 -10.50 -1.65
CA ASN A 98 22.83 -11.58 -1.54
C ASN A 98 23.08 -12.33 -2.86
N ALA A 99 23.23 -11.60 -3.97
CA ALA A 99 23.39 -12.19 -5.30
C ALA A 99 22.25 -13.15 -5.72
N ALA A 100 21.03 -12.94 -5.20
CA ALA A 100 19.81 -13.60 -5.64
C ALA A 100 18.71 -12.56 -5.94
N TRP A 101 17.77 -12.92 -6.81
CA TRP A 101 16.55 -12.15 -7.04
C TRP A 101 15.58 -12.49 -5.93
N VAL A 102 15.10 -11.48 -5.22
CA VAL A 102 14.10 -11.63 -4.17
C VAL A 102 12.94 -10.71 -4.53
N ALA A 103 11.71 -11.21 -4.44
CA ALA A 103 10.53 -10.37 -4.65
C ALA A 103 10.65 -9.14 -3.74
N ALA A 104 10.62 -7.96 -4.35
CA ALA A 104 10.58 -6.71 -3.61
C ALA A 104 9.27 -6.66 -2.82
N GLY A 105 9.32 -6.06 -1.63
CA GLY A 105 8.15 -5.96 -0.76
C GLY A 105 6.94 -5.31 -1.44
N SER A 106 5.79 -5.50 -0.81
CA SER A 106 4.47 -4.98 -1.22
C SER A 106 4.50 -3.57 -1.83
N THR A 107 3.98 -3.42 -3.05
CA THR A 107 3.56 -2.14 -3.59
C THR A 107 2.33 -1.60 -2.86
N VAL A 108 2.22 -0.27 -2.75
CA VAL A 108 0.97 0.37 -2.28
C VAL A 108 0.11 0.69 -3.50
N TYR A 109 -1.09 0.12 -3.57
CA TYR A 109 -2.08 0.45 -4.59
C TYR A 109 -2.92 1.64 -4.11
N ILE A 110 -3.28 2.56 -5.02
CA ILE A 110 -4.14 3.72 -4.73
C ILE A 110 -5.26 3.73 -5.76
N ARG A 111 -6.50 3.44 -5.36
CA ARG A 111 -7.69 3.30 -6.23
C ARG A 111 -8.96 3.01 -5.43
N ASP A 112 -10.12 3.18 -6.04
CA ASP A 112 -11.43 3.00 -5.38
C ASP A 112 -11.85 1.53 -5.29
N THR A 113 -11.49 0.70 -6.27
CA THR A 113 -11.82 -0.75 -6.23
C THR A 113 -10.66 -1.58 -5.69
N PRO A 114 -10.90 -2.66 -4.94
CA PRO A 114 -9.83 -3.53 -4.46
C PRO A 114 -8.96 -4.05 -5.61
N PRO A 115 -7.61 -3.95 -5.52
CA PRO A 115 -6.71 -4.46 -6.54
C PRO A 115 -6.88 -5.97 -6.77
N VAL A 116 -7.16 -6.33 -8.03
CA VAL A 116 -7.23 -7.72 -8.49
C VAL A 116 -5.82 -8.20 -8.85
N GLY A 117 -5.45 -9.40 -8.43
CA GLY A 117 -4.16 -9.99 -8.77
C GLY A 117 -2.94 -9.44 -8.00
N ALA A 118 -3.15 -8.54 -7.03
CA ALA A 118 -2.06 -8.08 -6.13
C ALA A 118 -1.39 -9.26 -5.40
N ALA A 119 -0.10 -9.15 -5.08
CA ALA A 119 0.58 -10.15 -4.27
C ALA A 119 0.05 -10.14 -2.82
N ASP A 120 0.18 -11.25 -2.11
CA ASP A 120 -0.13 -11.29 -0.67
C ASP A 120 0.77 -10.30 0.10
N ASN A 121 0.26 -9.79 1.21
CA ASN A 121 0.84 -8.70 2.00
C ASN A 121 0.87 -7.34 1.29
N SER A 122 0.20 -7.21 0.13
CA SER A 122 0.06 -5.92 -0.55
C SER A 122 -0.68 -4.89 0.31
N LEU A 123 -0.36 -3.60 0.16
CA LEU A 123 -1.12 -2.50 0.76
C LEU A 123 -2.03 -1.84 -0.28
N TRP A 124 -3.20 -1.39 0.14
CA TRP A 124 -4.15 -0.67 -0.71
C TRP A 124 -4.75 0.51 0.05
N TRP A 125 -4.54 1.71 -0.47
CA TRP A 125 -5.22 2.93 -0.07
C TRP A 125 -6.48 3.08 -0.91
N GLU A 126 -7.63 2.94 -0.26
CA GLU A 126 -8.93 3.14 -0.89
C GLU A 126 -9.21 4.65 -0.97
N SER A 127 -9.21 5.20 -2.19
CA SER A 127 -9.17 6.65 -2.40
C SER A 127 -10.46 7.39 -2.06
N ASP A 128 -11.61 6.70 -2.05
CA ASP A 128 -12.90 7.30 -1.72
C ASP A 128 -13.10 7.45 -0.19
N THR A 129 -12.68 6.44 0.57
CA THR A 129 -12.87 6.31 2.03
C THR A 129 -11.64 6.77 2.82
N GLY A 130 -10.46 6.80 2.20
CA GLY A 130 -9.19 7.09 2.87
C GLY A 130 -8.73 5.98 3.82
N ALA A 131 -9.28 4.77 3.69
CA ALA A 131 -8.90 3.63 4.50
C ALA A 131 -7.72 2.86 3.90
N LEU A 132 -6.78 2.47 4.76
CA LEU A 132 -5.67 1.60 4.38
C LEU A 132 -6.02 0.13 4.66
N TYR A 133 -5.80 -0.72 3.66
CA TYR A 133 -6.01 -2.16 3.73
C TYR A 133 -4.71 -2.92 3.49
N VAL A 134 -4.62 -4.12 4.06
CA VAL A 134 -3.61 -5.13 3.78
C VAL A 134 -4.27 -6.34 3.11
N ARG A 135 -3.64 -6.88 2.06
CA ARG A 135 -4.05 -8.13 1.45
C ARG A 135 -3.54 -9.29 2.31
N TYR A 136 -4.45 -9.89 3.06
CA TYR A 136 -4.16 -10.92 4.02
C TYR A 136 -4.58 -12.29 3.47
N ASN A 137 -3.63 -13.21 3.44
CA ASN A 137 -3.86 -14.63 3.16
C ASN A 137 -3.66 -15.40 4.46
N ASP A 138 -4.74 -15.93 5.03
CA ASP A 138 -4.73 -16.66 6.31
C ASP A 138 -4.45 -18.17 6.14
N GLY A 139 -4.13 -18.61 4.92
CA GLY A 139 -3.93 -20.01 4.55
C GLY A 139 -5.19 -20.71 4.04
N ASN A 140 -6.38 -20.13 4.27
CA ASN A 140 -7.67 -20.66 3.84
C ASN A 140 -8.37 -19.74 2.83
N THR A 141 -8.24 -18.43 3.03
CA THR A 141 -8.87 -17.37 2.24
C THR A 141 -7.88 -16.22 2.00
N VAL A 142 -8.16 -15.43 0.96
CA VAL A 142 -7.38 -14.23 0.63
C VAL A 142 -8.34 -13.04 0.54
N GLN A 143 -8.10 -12.03 1.38
CA GLN A 143 -9.00 -10.88 1.55
C GLN A 143 -8.24 -9.58 1.82
N TRP A 144 -8.89 -8.45 1.55
CA TRP A 144 -8.43 -7.14 1.99
C TRP A 144 -8.96 -6.86 3.40
N VAL A 145 -8.05 -6.61 4.35
CA VAL A 145 -8.37 -6.34 5.75
C VAL A 145 -7.94 -4.91 6.09
N ALA A 146 -8.81 -4.14 6.73
CA ALA A 146 -8.48 -2.77 7.13
C ALA A 146 -7.38 -2.76 8.22
N VAL A 147 -6.34 -1.94 8.05
CA VAL A 147 -5.16 -1.87 8.93
C VAL A 147 -5.47 -1.14 10.25
N ALA A 148 -6.45 -0.24 10.23
CA ALA A 148 -6.97 0.45 11.41
C ALA A 148 -8.49 0.64 11.25
N PRO A 149 -9.31 -0.39 11.51
CA PRO A 149 -10.77 -0.26 11.38
C PRO A 149 -11.38 0.73 12.40
N GLY A 150 -10.57 1.20 13.36
CA GLY A 150 -10.99 2.01 14.50
C GLY A 150 -10.91 3.51 14.26
N ASN A 151 -11.60 4.04 13.26
CA ASN A 151 -12.14 5.38 13.41
C ASN A 151 -13.57 5.21 13.89
N SER A 152 -13.74 5.22 15.22
CA SER A 152 -15.04 5.40 15.89
C SER A 152 -15.59 6.81 15.66
N THR A 153 -15.57 7.29 14.41
CA THR A 153 -16.45 8.35 13.96
C THR A 153 -17.82 7.72 13.85
N ASP A 154 -18.45 7.46 14.99
CA ASP A 154 -19.85 7.09 14.99
C ASP A 154 -20.61 8.31 14.45
N ASN A 155 -20.79 8.37 13.14
CA ASN A 155 -21.49 9.43 12.42
C ASN A 155 -22.98 9.12 12.33
N SER A 156 -23.46 8.11 13.07
CA SER A 156 -24.87 7.78 13.14
C SER A 156 -25.68 8.98 13.63
N ALA A 157 -26.86 9.15 13.05
CA ALA A 157 -27.80 10.18 13.47
C ALA A 157 -28.24 9.96 14.93
N TRP A 158 -28.67 11.04 15.59
CA TRP A 158 -29.29 10.92 16.91
C TRP A 158 -30.62 10.17 16.81
N THR A 159 -30.85 9.20 17.69
CA THR A 159 -32.12 8.47 17.78
C THR A 159 -33.12 9.30 18.57
N GLN A 160 -34.31 9.52 18.02
CA GLN A 160 -35.42 10.22 18.69
C GLN A 160 -36.46 9.24 19.23
N THR A 161 -37.01 9.55 20.40
CA THR A 161 -38.04 8.78 21.10
C THR A 161 -38.94 9.74 21.89
N MET A 162 -40.15 9.29 22.24
CA MET A 162 -41.13 10.05 23.02
C MET A 162 -41.52 9.28 24.28
N PRO A 163 -40.66 9.24 25.32
CA PRO A 163 -41.00 8.63 26.60
C PRO A 163 -42.29 9.21 27.18
N VAL A 164 -43.09 8.36 27.81
CA VAL A 164 -44.30 8.78 28.51
C VAL A 164 -43.91 9.57 29.75
N VAL A 165 -44.37 10.82 29.81
CA VAL A 165 -44.12 11.71 30.95
C VAL A 165 -45.16 11.48 32.02
N THR A 166 -44.72 11.23 33.24
CA THR A 166 -45.57 11.15 34.43
C THR A 166 -45.07 12.10 35.51
N ALA A 167 -45.89 12.32 36.53
CA ALA A 167 -45.53 13.11 37.70
C ALA A 167 -45.43 12.19 38.91
N THR A 168 -44.56 12.52 39.87
CA THR A 168 -44.48 11.74 41.12
C THR A 168 -45.74 11.90 41.98
N SER A 169 -46.57 12.90 41.72
CA SER A 169 -47.88 13.09 42.35
C SER A 169 -48.88 13.67 41.36
N GLY A 170 -50.13 13.21 41.42
CA GLY A 170 -51.18 13.64 40.48
C GLY A 170 -50.92 13.17 39.04
N ALA A 171 -51.66 13.75 38.09
CA ALA A 171 -51.57 13.36 36.69
C ALA A 171 -51.58 14.58 35.75
N PHE A 172 -50.75 14.51 34.71
CA PHE A 172 -50.78 15.47 33.62
C PHE A 172 -52.07 15.31 32.82
N THR A 173 -52.76 16.41 32.53
CA THR A 173 -53.82 16.39 31.51
C THR A 173 -53.21 16.30 30.12
N SER A 174 -52.11 17.02 29.88
CA SER A 174 -51.32 16.89 28.65
C SER A 174 -49.86 17.27 28.91
N ALA A 175 -48.95 16.36 28.63
CA ALA A 175 -47.51 16.58 28.59
C ALA A 175 -46.86 15.64 27.57
N SER A 176 -45.70 16.03 27.04
CA SER A 176 -44.95 15.22 26.08
C SER A 176 -43.45 15.41 26.27
N CYS A 177 -42.67 14.33 26.11
CA CYS A 177 -41.22 14.38 26.05
C CYS A 177 -40.76 14.19 24.60
N ALA A 178 -39.96 15.12 24.09
CA ALA A 178 -39.11 14.87 22.94
C ALA A 178 -37.71 14.54 23.46
N PHE A 179 -37.34 13.26 23.43
CA PHE A 179 -36.04 12.78 23.89
C PHE A 179 -35.21 12.31 22.68
N ARG A 180 -33.95 12.70 22.63
CA ARG A 180 -33.00 12.21 21.63
C ARG A 180 -31.70 11.80 22.29
N TYR A 181 -31.08 10.75 21.76
CA TYR A 181 -29.81 10.25 22.29
C TYR A 181 -28.89 9.74 21.20
N LYS A 182 -27.61 9.62 21.58
CA LYS A 182 -26.58 8.99 20.78
C LYS A 182 -25.70 8.12 21.69
N LEU A 183 -25.47 6.89 21.26
CA LEU A 183 -24.57 5.97 21.93
C LEU A 183 -23.18 6.15 21.34
N ILE A 184 -22.17 6.32 22.20
CA ILE A 184 -20.77 6.37 21.80
C ILE A 184 -19.99 5.53 22.79
N GLY A 185 -19.59 4.33 22.37
CA GLY A 185 -19.00 3.34 23.28
C GLY A 185 -19.94 3.04 24.45
N LYS A 186 -19.46 3.23 25.69
CA LYS A 186 -20.21 3.00 26.94
C LYS A 186 -20.93 4.24 27.48
N SER A 187 -21.12 5.26 26.64
CA SER A 187 -21.76 6.51 27.03
C SER A 187 -23.00 6.76 26.19
N CYS A 188 -24.06 7.21 26.84
CA CYS A 188 -25.25 7.75 26.20
C CYS A 188 -25.26 9.27 26.35
N LEU A 189 -25.05 9.99 25.26
CA LEU A 189 -25.30 11.43 25.20
C LEU A 189 -26.78 11.64 24.95
N PHE A 190 -27.42 12.56 25.66
CA PHE A 190 -28.85 12.80 25.51
C PHE A 190 -29.20 14.29 25.50
N SER A 191 -30.39 14.56 24.96
CA SER A 191 -31.06 15.86 25.01
C SER A 191 -32.56 15.60 25.08
N PHE A 192 -33.26 16.28 25.98
CA PHE A 192 -34.71 16.19 26.05
C PHE A 192 -35.38 17.56 26.15
N SER A 193 -36.66 17.59 25.77
CA SER A 193 -37.59 18.68 26.01
C SER A 193 -38.93 18.12 26.48
N VAL A 194 -39.31 18.42 27.72
CA VAL A 194 -40.62 18.07 28.28
C VAL A 194 -41.53 19.30 28.20
N SER A 195 -42.54 19.24 27.35
CA SER A 195 -43.58 20.27 27.25
C SER A 195 -44.79 19.88 28.09
N MET A 196 -45.35 20.83 28.83
CA MET A 196 -46.51 20.65 29.71
C MET A 196 -47.60 21.69 29.35
N PRO A 197 -48.33 21.52 28.23
CA PRO A 197 -49.39 22.47 27.87
C PRO A 197 -50.46 22.63 28.96
N ASN A 198 -50.80 21.52 29.64
CA ASN A 198 -51.74 21.51 30.75
C ASN A 198 -51.27 20.53 31.83
N ALA A 199 -50.81 21.09 32.95
CA ALA A 199 -50.35 20.32 34.09
C ALA A 199 -51.46 19.51 34.76
N GLY A 200 -52.74 19.87 34.61
CA GLY A 200 -53.82 19.20 35.31
C GLY A 200 -53.62 19.19 36.81
N THR A 201 -53.61 18.01 37.42
CA THR A 201 -53.34 17.81 38.86
C THR A 201 -51.90 17.41 39.16
N ALA A 202 -51.02 17.34 38.15
CA ALA A 202 -49.63 16.94 38.31
C ALA A 202 -48.86 17.89 39.25
N ALA A 203 -48.13 17.29 40.18
CA ALA A 203 -47.29 17.95 41.16
C ALA A 203 -46.04 17.09 41.47
N GLY A 204 -45.14 17.61 42.30
CA GLY A 204 -43.86 16.95 42.58
C GLY A 204 -42.89 17.05 41.40
N ASN A 205 -42.20 15.94 41.09
CA ASN A 205 -41.18 15.88 40.05
C ASN A 205 -41.73 15.32 38.76
N ILE A 206 -41.13 15.71 37.63
CA ILE A 206 -41.38 15.08 36.33
C ILE A 206 -40.58 13.79 36.29
N GLN A 207 -41.15 12.70 35.77
CA GLN A 207 -40.43 11.44 35.58
C GLN A 207 -40.82 10.76 34.25
N PHE A 208 -39.87 10.04 33.65
CA PHE A 208 -40.11 9.18 32.49
C PHE A 208 -39.08 8.04 32.42
N ASP A 209 -39.44 6.94 31.77
CA ASP A 209 -38.52 5.82 31.54
C ASP A 209 -37.47 6.18 30.48
N MET A 210 -36.23 5.81 30.75
CA MET A 210 -35.10 6.05 29.85
C MET A 210 -35.12 5.04 28.70
N PRO A 211 -34.84 5.48 27.46
CA PRO A 211 -34.83 4.58 26.30
C PRO A 211 -33.64 3.62 26.30
N VAL A 212 -32.61 3.90 27.10
CA VAL A 212 -31.49 3.02 27.38
C VAL A 212 -31.20 3.07 28.88
N THR A 213 -30.97 1.92 29.50
CA THR A 213 -30.81 1.80 30.96
C THR A 213 -29.49 2.42 31.42
N PRO A 214 -29.51 3.48 32.24
CA PRO A 214 -28.31 4.04 32.86
C PRO A 214 -27.67 3.06 33.85
N ILE A 215 -26.35 3.13 33.98
CA ILE A 215 -25.59 2.53 35.08
C ILE A 215 -25.32 3.59 36.14
N GLY A 216 -25.58 3.24 37.39
CA GLY A 216 -25.35 4.12 38.54
C GLY A 216 -26.29 5.34 38.59
N THR A 217 -26.02 6.20 39.56
CA THR A 217 -26.73 7.47 39.72
C THR A 217 -25.99 8.56 38.94
N ASN A 218 -26.62 9.09 37.90
CA ASN A 218 -26.10 10.21 37.11
C ASN A 218 -26.95 11.44 37.42
N ALA A 219 -26.35 12.62 37.38
CA ALA A 219 -27.05 13.87 37.62
C ALA A 219 -26.49 15.01 36.78
N GLY A 220 -27.34 16.01 36.51
CA GLY A 220 -26.92 17.24 35.85
C GLY A 220 -27.99 18.31 35.91
N GLY A 221 -27.75 19.41 35.19
CA GLY A 221 -28.62 20.59 35.18
C GLY A 221 -29.51 20.67 33.95
N GLY A 222 -30.60 21.41 34.09
CA GLY A 222 -31.48 21.83 33.01
C GLY A 222 -32.22 23.11 33.39
N LYS A 223 -33.13 23.56 32.54
CA LYS A 223 -33.95 24.73 32.83
C LYS A 223 -35.32 24.67 32.17
N GLU A 224 -36.28 25.36 32.76
CA GLU A 224 -37.54 25.74 32.14
C GLU A 224 -37.28 26.90 31.15
N ILE A 225 -37.91 26.88 29.97
CA ILE A 225 -37.59 27.80 28.87
C ILE A 225 -38.78 28.56 28.29
N ALA A 226 -40.01 28.22 28.68
CA ALA A 226 -41.22 28.77 28.05
C ALA A 226 -41.88 29.87 28.88
N ALA A 227 -41.84 29.80 30.21
CA ALA A 227 -42.64 30.68 31.06
C ALA A 227 -41.82 31.51 32.05
N VAL A 228 -41.04 30.87 32.93
CA VAL A 228 -40.44 31.53 34.11
C VAL A 228 -38.91 31.44 34.11
N GLY A 229 -38.32 30.41 33.52
CA GLY A 229 -36.85 30.26 33.51
C GLY A 229 -36.26 29.53 34.73
N TYR A 230 -37.06 28.75 35.45
CA TYR A 230 -36.59 28.00 36.63
C TYR A 230 -35.48 27.00 36.27
N GLN A 231 -34.43 26.96 37.08
CA GLN A 231 -33.40 25.93 36.98
C GLN A 231 -33.94 24.59 37.52
N CYS A 232 -33.48 23.48 36.96
CA CYS A 232 -33.77 22.14 37.45
C CYS A 232 -32.52 21.28 37.51
N ASN A 233 -32.59 20.23 38.32
CA ASN A 233 -31.69 19.10 38.24
C ASN A 233 -32.42 17.91 37.58
N TRP A 234 -31.68 17.11 36.83
CA TRP A 234 -32.11 15.79 36.39
C TRP A 234 -31.25 14.74 37.08
N GLN A 235 -31.84 13.58 37.36
CA GLN A 235 -31.16 12.43 37.94
C GLN A 235 -31.63 11.14 37.27
N THR A 236 -30.73 10.18 37.08
CA THR A 236 -31.10 8.82 36.69
C THR A 236 -31.17 7.92 37.92
N PHE A 237 -32.26 7.15 38.06
CA PHE A 237 -32.42 6.15 39.09
C PHE A 237 -33.00 4.87 38.49
N GLY A 238 -32.19 3.80 38.43
CA GLY A 238 -32.58 2.58 37.72
C GLY A 238 -32.90 2.89 36.27
N THR A 239 -34.11 2.56 35.82
CA THR A 239 -34.57 2.79 34.43
C THR A 239 -35.22 4.15 34.20
N GLN A 240 -35.29 5.03 35.21
CA GLN A 240 -36.03 6.29 35.12
C GLN A 240 -35.13 7.52 35.18
N MET A 241 -35.59 8.58 34.52
CA MET A 241 -35.10 9.93 34.71
C MET A 241 -36.12 10.74 35.50
N ILE A 242 -35.64 11.42 36.54
CA ILE A 242 -36.42 12.28 37.42
C ILE A 242 -35.89 13.70 37.28
N ILE A 243 -36.78 14.68 37.18
CA ILE A 243 -36.46 16.10 37.04
C ILE A 243 -37.13 16.87 38.18
N ALA A 244 -36.31 17.49 39.02
CA ALA A 244 -36.73 18.30 40.15
C ALA A 244 -36.30 19.76 39.96
N LYS A 245 -37.10 20.71 40.44
CA LYS A 245 -36.67 22.12 40.50
C LYS A 245 -35.45 22.22 41.42
N TYR A 246 -34.57 23.19 41.16
CA TYR A 246 -33.30 23.34 41.89
C TYR A 246 -33.43 23.41 43.42
N ASP A 247 -34.58 23.88 43.94
CA ASP A 247 -34.90 24.02 45.36
C ASP A 247 -35.81 22.91 45.89
N ASN A 248 -35.93 21.79 45.16
CA ASN A 248 -36.78 20.64 45.48
C ASN A 248 -38.29 20.94 45.58
N THR A 249 -38.72 22.12 45.12
CA THR A 249 -40.14 22.40 44.87
C THR A 249 -40.55 21.86 43.48
N THR A 250 -41.83 21.97 43.12
CA THR A 250 -42.29 21.48 41.81
C THR A 250 -41.95 22.44 40.68
N ILE A 251 -41.35 21.92 39.61
CA ILE A 251 -41.18 22.67 38.35
C ILE A 251 -42.41 22.57 37.45
N ILE A 252 -43.30 21.60 37.73
CA ILE A 252 -44.51 21.32 36.95
C ILE A 252 -45.43 22.55 36.97
N GLY A 253 -45.97 22.88 35.79
CA GLY A 253 -46.95 23.94 35.63
C GLY A 253 -47.43 24.01 34.19
N SER A 254 -48.69 24.41 34.00
CA SER A 254 -49.28 24.56 32.67
C SER A 254 -48.54 25.65 31.88
N GLY A 255 -48.32 25.39 30.59
CA GLY A 255 -47.60 26.27 29.67
C GLY A 255 -46.06 26.25 29.82
N ARG A 256 -45.50 25.37 30.66
CA ARG A 256 -44.05 25.28 30.87
C ARG A 256 -43.40 24.27 29.92
N THR A 257 -42.14 24.51 29.59
CA THR A 257 -41.28 23.55 28.87
C THR A 257 -39.93 23.43 29.56
N VAL A 258 -39.52 22.23 29.94
CA VAL A 258 -38.24 21.96 30.60
C VAL A 258 -37.30 21.24 29.65
N VAL A 259 -36.07 21.75 29.51
CA VAL A 259 -35.04 21.16 28.66
C VAL A 259 -33.80 20.81 29.47
N ALA A 260 -33.16 19.71 29.12
CA ALA A 260 -31.82 19.40 29.60
C ALA A 260 -31.04 18.57 28.58
N THR A 261 -29.73 18.56 28.78
CA THR A 261 -28.77 17.75 28.03
C THR A 261 -27.79 17.12 29.02
N GLY A 262 -27.20 16.00 28.65
CA GLY A 262 -26.21 15.38 29.50
C GLY A 262 -25.60 14.13 28.88
N VAL A 263 -24.84 13.44 29.73
CA VAL A 263 -24.27 12.13 29.44
C VAL A 263 -24.46 11.23 30.65
N PHE A 264 -24.67 9.95 30.41
CA PHE A 264 -24.64 8.92 31.45
C PHE A 264 -23.98 7.64 30.93
N GLU A 265 -23.47 6.84 31.86
CA GLU A 265 -22.85 5.55 31.55
C GLU A 265 -23.92 4.48 31.26
N ILE A 266 -23.62 3.61 30.29
CA ILE A 266 -24.41 2.43 29.93
C ILE A 266 -23.51 1.19 29.88
N ALA A 267 -24.12 0.00 29.90
CA ALA A 267 -23.41 -1.28 29.89
C ALA A 267 -22.54 -1.50 28.65
#